data_AF-A0A7Y0SN60-F1
#
_entry.id   AF-A0A7Y0SN60-F1
#
_cell.length_a   1.000
_cell.length_b   1.000
_cell.length_c   1.000
_cell.angle_alpha   90.00
_cell.angle_beta   90.00
_cell.angle_gamma   90.00
#
_symmetry.space_group_name_H-M   'P 1'
#
loop_
_entity.id
_entity.type
_entity.pdbx_description
1 polymer ?
#
loop_
_entity_poly.entity_id
_entity_poly.type
_entity_poly.pdbx_seq_one_letter_code
_entity_poly.pdbx_strand_id
1 'polypeptide(L)'
;GTLRVSAAGAFSENHVAPALMAFAKQHPNLTVEINFNTSMVNFIEDGFDFAIRYGRLSDSGLVARKLVDRPMAAAASQRYLDEHGLPTHPEQLKRHSCIIANKDVWLFEKDGKPLDGVKV
;
A
#
# COMPACT_ATOMS: atom_id res chain seq x y z
N GLY A 1 24.31 -4.20 15.87
CA GLY A 1 23.05 -3.71 16.48
C GLY A 1 21.87 -4.30 15.74
N THR A 2 20.65 -4.06 16.19
CA THR A 2 19.44 -4.58 15.54
C THR A 2 18.74 -3.46 14.77
N LEU A 3 18.42 -3.72 13.50
CA LEU A 3 17.57 -2.87 12.66
C LEU A 3 16.16 -3.47 12.63
N ARG A 4 15.19 -2.76 13.21
CA ARG A 4 13.80 -3.18 13.33
C ARG A 4 12.93 -2.47 12.31
N VAL A 5 12.33 -3.24 11.41
CA VAL A 5 11.58 -2.72 10.26
C VAL A 5 10.15 -3.24 10.31
N SER A 6 9.18 -2.33 10.20
CA SER A 6 7.80 -2.72 9.96
C SER A 6 7.46 -2.56 8.48
N ALA A 7 7.09 -3.62 7.78
CA ALA A 7 6.89 -3.56 6.33
C ALA A 7 5.88 -4.62 5.90
N ALA A 8 4.73 -4.21 5.35
CA ALA A 8 3.64 -5.13 5.04
C ALA A 8 3.38 -5.30 3.55
N GLY A 9 2.79 -6.44 3.18
CA GLY A 9 2.32 -6.77 1.83
C GLY A 9 3.43 -7.14 0.84
N ALA A 10 3.01 -7.51 -0.37
CA ALA A 10 3.89 -8.07 -1.40
C ALA A 10 5.09 -7.19 -1.78
N PHE A 11 4.98 -5.86 -1.67
CA PHE A 11 6.13 -4.97 -1.91
C PHE A 11 7.26 -5.22 -0.92
N SER A 12 6.92 -5.52 0.33
CA SER A 12 7.88 -5.77 1.40
C SER A 12 8.59 -7.11 1.19
N GLU A 13 7.85 -8.15 0.83
CA GLU A 13 8.38 -9.47 0.52
C GLU A 13 9.27 -9.47 -0.73
N ASN A 14 8.81 -8.82 -1.81
CA ASN A 14 9.47 -8.87 -3.11
C ASN A 14 10.62 -7.87 -3.29
N HIS A 15 10.66 -6.77 -2.51
CA HIS A 15 11.65 -5.72 -2.69
C HIS A 15 12.39 -5.33 -1.40
N VAL A 16 11.67 -5.16 -0.28
CA VAL A 16 12.28 -4.66 0.97
C VAL A 16 13.14 -5.73 1.63
N ALA A 17 12.62 -6.94 1.82
CA ALA A 17 13.36 -8.04 2.44
C ALA A 17 14.62 -8.40 1.63
N PRO A 18 14.59 -8.52 0.28
CA PRO A 18 15.80 -8.69 -0.52
C PRO A 18 16.84 -7.57 -0.34
N ALA A 19 16.40 -6.30 -0.30
CA ALA A 19 17.29 -5.17 -0.08
C ALA A 19 17.93 -5.21 1.33
N LEU A 20 17.15 -5.54 2.35
CA LEU A 20 17.65 -5.68 3.72
C LEU A 20 18.61 -6.87 3.87
N MET A 21 18.36 -7.98 3.18
CA MET A 21 19.30 -9.11 3.13
C MET A 21 20.62 -8.71 2.47
N ALA A 22 20.57 -7.97 1.35
CA ALA A 22 21.77 -7.46 0.69
C ALA A 22 22.54 -6.48 1.59
N PHE A 23 21.83 -5.63 2.34
CA PHE A 23 22.42 -4.71 3.30
C PHE A 23 23.06 -5.45 4.48
N ALA A 24 22.39 -6.45 5.06
CA ALA A 24 22.94 -7.28 6.15
C ALA A 24 24.22 -8.02 5.74
N LYS A 25 24.32 -8.48 4.49
CA LYS A 25 25.56 -9.08 3.95
C LYS A 25 26.75 -8.12 3.96
N GLN A 26 26.51 -6.81 3.82
CA GLN A 26 27.56 -5.78 3.85
C GLN A 26 27.92 -5.36 5.29
N HIS A 27 27.07 -5.72 6.27
CA HIS A 27 27.24 -5.35 7.68
C HIS A 27 27.07 -6.59 8.58
N PRO A 28 28.12 -7.44 8.74
CA PRO A 28 28.02 -8.73 9.43
C PRO A 28 27.55 -8.68 10.89
N ASN A 29 27.69 -7.52 11.56
CA ASN A 29 27.26 -7.30 12.95
C ASN A 29 25.84 -6.73 13.06
N LEU A 30 25.10 -6.66 11.94
CA LEU A 30 23.73 -6.18 11.86
C LEU A 30 22.76 -7.36 11.96
N THR A 31 21.87 -7.32 12.96
CA THR A 31 20.68 -8.17 12.99
C THR A 31 19.54 -7.40 12.34
N VAL A 32 18.80 -8.03 11.43
CA VAL A 32 17.59 -7.45 10.83
C VAL A 32 16.37 -8.17 11.38
N GLU A 33 15.47 -7.42 12.00
CA GLU A 33 14.15 -7.89 12.44
C GLU A 33 13.09 -7.21 11.57
N ILE A 34 12.26 -8.01 10.88
CA ILE A 34 11.19 -7.50 10.02
C ILE A 34 9.83 -8.01 10.50
N ASN A 35 8.88 -7.09 10.68
CA ASN A 35 7.50 -7.39 11.02
C ASN A 35 6.60 -7.11 9.80
N PHE A 36 5.90 -8.15 9.32
CA PHE A 36 5.04 -8.09 8.14
C PHE A 36 3.58 -7.69 8.43
N ASN A 37 3.25 -7.34 9.67
CA ASN A 37 1.90 -6.95 10.04
C ASN A 37 1.49 -5.60 9.41
N THR A 38 0.25 -5.53 8.92
CA THR A 38 -0.38 -4.35 8.34
C THR A 38 -0.88 -3.34 9.38
N SER A 39 -0.84 -3.67 10.67
CA SER A 39 -1.26 -2.76 11.74
C SER A 39 -0.50 -1.43 11.71
N MET A 40 -1.18 -0.39 12.23
CA MET A 40 -0.55 0.89 12.52
C MET A 40 0.58 0.65 13.53
N VAL A 41 1.72 1.27 13.28
CA VAL A 41 2.95 1.04 14.03
C VAL A 41 3.13 2.14 15.05
N ASN A 42 3.48 1.78 16.28
CA ASN A 42 3.98 2.73 17.25
C ASN A 42 5.50 2.64 17.30
N PHE A 43 6.20 3.58 16.66
CA PHE A 43 7.66 3.59 16.59
C PHE A 43 8.34 3.62 17.97
N ILE A 44 7.69 4.25 18.96
CA ILE A 44 8.25 4.39 20.31
C ILE A 44 8.01 3.11 21.11
N GLU A 45 6.76 2.65 21.18
CA GLU A 45 6.40 1.48 22.00
C GLU A 45 6.92 0.16 21.40
N ASP A 46 6.83 -0.01 20.08
CA ASP A 46 7.25 -1.23 19.40
C ASP A 46 8.76 -1.23 19.07
N GLY A 47 9.42 -0.08 19.22
CA GLY A 47 10.86 0.08 18.98
C GLY A 47 11.28 -0.15 17.52
N PHE A 48 10.45 0.24 16.55
CA PHE A 48 10.82 0.20 15.14
C PHE A 48 11.70 1.39 14.76
N ASP A 49 12.72 1.15 13.93
CA ASP A 49 13.58 2.22 13.40
C ASP A 49 12.92 2.93 12.21
N PHE A 50 12.25 2.16 11.33
CA PHE A 50 11.47 2.71 10.22
C PHE A 50 10.36 1.75 9.76
N ALA A 51 9.40 2.29 9.00
CA ALA A 51 8.34 1.51 8.39
C ALA A 51 8.18 1.75 6.89
N ILE A 52 7.84 0.70 6.16
CA ILE A 52 7.42 0.77 4.76
C ILE A 52 5.89 0.71 4.71
N ARG A 53 5.27 1.81 4.27
CA ARG A 53 3.81 1.95 4.18
C ARG A 53 3.42 2.63 2.88
N TYR A 54 2.25 2.27 2.36
CA TYR A 54 1.64 2.96 1.23
C TYR A 54 0.71 4.07 1.75
N GLY A 55 0.52 5.11 0.93
CA GLY A 55 -0.31 6.26 1.28
C GLY A 55 0.51 7.48 1.68
N ARG A 56 -0.20 8.57 1.98
CA ARG A 56 0.41 9.80 2.48
C ARG A 56 0.51 9.72 3.98
N LEU A 57 1.65 10.16 4.51
CA LEU A 57 1.83 10.32 5.94
C LEU A 57 0.87 11.42 6.43
N SER A 58 0.05 11.09 7.42
CA SER A 58 -0.78 12.05 8.15
C SER A 58 0.10 12.97 8.99
N ASP A 59 -0.43 14.10 9.45
CA ASP A 59 0.31 14.98 10.36
C ASP A 59 0.63 14.21 11.66
N SER A 60 1.88 13.81 11.84
CA SER A 60 2.31 12.88 12.89
C SER A 60 3.72 13.13 13.42
N GLY A 61 4.35 14.25 13.02
CA GLY A 61 5.75 14.54 13.35
C GLY A 61 6.80 13.58 12.75
N LEU A 62 6.38 12.58 11.97
CA LEU A 62 7.29 11.62 11.32
C LEU A 62 7.84 12.22 10.02
N VAL A 63 9.03 11.74 9.62
CA VAL A 63 9.61 12.06 8.31
C VAL A 63 9.29 10.92 7.34
N ALA A 64 8.66 11.24 6.21
CA ALA A 64 8.40 10.29 5.14
C ALA A 64 9.29 10.54 3.92
N ARG A 65 9.81 9.46 3.34
CA ARG A 65 10.49 9.47 2.04
C ARG A 65 9.72 8.62 1.05
N LYS A 66 9.30 9.22 -0.07
CA LYS A 66 8.68 8.48 -1.18
C LYS A 66 9.70 7.51 -1.79
N LEU A 67 9.32 6.23 -1.91
CA LEU A 67 10.15 5.21 -2.55
C LEU A 67 9.77 5.02 -4.02
N VAL A 68 8.48 4.76 -4.28
CA VAL A 68 7.95 4.47 -5.61
C VAL A 68 6.49 4.94 -5.71
N ASP A 69 6.01 5.10 -6.95
CA ASP A 69 4.58 5.20 -7.23
C ASP A 69 3.94 3.81 -7.33
N ARG A 70 2.66 3.72 -6.95
CA ARG A 70 1.86 2.51 -7.04
C ARG A 70 0.55 2.83 -7.77
N PRO A 71 0.52 2.79 -9.11
CA PRO A 71 -0.72 2.98 -9.85
C PRO A 71 -1.69 1.83 -9.53
N MET A 72 -2.97 2.16 -9.36
CA MET A 72 -4.04 1.19 -9.18
C MET A 72 -5.08 1.35 -10.29
N ALA A 73 -5.75 0.27 -10.64
CA ALA A 73 -6.88 0.27 -11.55
C ALA A 73 -8.01 -0.59 -10.98
N ALA A 74 -9.26 -0.18 -11.22
CA ALA A 74 -10.39 -1.07 -11.06
C ALA A 74 -10.34 -2.13 -12.16
N ALA A 75 -10.58 -3.38 -11.80
CA ALA A 75 -10.55 -4.49 -12.72
C ALA A 75 -11.77 -5.39 -12.51
N ALA A 76 -12.24 -6.00 -13.59
CA ALA A 76 -13.31 -6.98 -13.57
C ALA A 76 -13.00 -8.07 -14.60
N SER A 77 -13.52 -9.28 -14.36
CA SER A 77 -13.46 -10.35 -15.36
C SER A 77 -14.28 -9.95 -16.59
N GLN A 78 -13.86 -10.40 -17.78
CA GLN A 78 -14.61 -10.16 -19.02
C GLN A 78 -16.07 -10.62 -18.91
N ARG A 79 -16.30 -11.83 -18.37
CA ARG A 79 -17.64 -12.38 -18.13
C ARG A 79 -18.56 -11.43 -17.35
N TYR A 80 -18.03 -10.83 -16.28
CA TYR A 80 -18.80 -9.88 -15.47
C TYR A 80 -19.20 -8.62 -16.28
N LEU A 81 -18.29 -8.11 -17.10
CA LEU A 81 -18.55 -6.93 -17.94
C LEU A 81 -19.54 -7.24 -19.07
N ASP A 82 -19.54 -8.45 -19.60
CA ASP A 82 -20.51 -8.88 -20.62
C ASP A 82 -21.93 -8.97 -20.04
N GLU A 83 -22.07 -9.41 -18.78
CA GLU A 83 -23.36 -9.55 -18.09
C GLU A 83 -23.88 -8.22 -17.50
N HIS A 84 -22.99 -7.35 -17.02
CA HIS A 84 -23.37 -6.15 -16.26
C HIS A 84 -23.03 -4.83 -16.96
N GLY A 85 -22.35 -4.87 -18.11
CA GLY A 85 -21.89 -3.70 -18.85
C GLY A 85 -20.57 -3.12 -18.33
N LEU A 86 -19.88 -2.38 -19.21
CA LEU A 86 -18.63 -1.68 -18.88
C LEU A 86 -18.92 -0.30 -18.28
N PRO A 87 -18.43 0.02 -17.07
CA PRO A 87 -18.52 1.37 -16.52
C PRO A 87 -17.74 2.38 -17.37
N THR A 88 -18.39 3.45 -17.81
CA THR A 88 -17.76 4.59 -18.49
C THR A 88 -17.44 5.73 -17.54
N HIS A 89 -17.92 5.68 -16.29
CA HIS A 89 -17.63 6.66 -15.25
C HIS A 89 -17.56 6.00 -13.87
N PRO A 90 -16.61 6.38 -12.99
CA PRO A 90 -16.45 5.77 -11.66
C PRO A 90 -17.72 5.68 -10.81
N GLU A 91 -18.57 6.71 -10.84
CA GLU A 91 -19.87 6.71 -10.13
C GLU A 91 -20.80 5.54 -10.47
N GLN A 92 -20.66 4.95 -11.66
CA GLN A 92 -21.47 3.80 -12.06
C GLN A 92 -21.12 2.54 -11.25
N LEU A 93 -19.95 2.49 -10.61
CA LEU A 93 -19.53 1.37 -9.74
C LEU A 93 -20.50 1.13 -8.57
N LYS A 94 -21.26 2.15 -8.14
CA LYS A 94 -22.34 2.02 -7.15
C LYS A 94 -23.45 1.05 -7.57
N ARG A 95 -23.51 0.68 -8.86
CA ARG A 95 -24.47 -0.27 -9.44
C ARG A 95 -23.82 -1.63 -9.76
N HIS A 96 -22.55 -1.81 -9.43
CA HIS A 96 -21.79 -3.03 -9.67
C HIS A 96 -21.45 -3.72 -8.34
N SER A 97 -21.31 -5.04 -8.37
CA SER A 97 -20.76 -5.80 -7.26
C SER A 97 -19.25 -5.56 -7.17
N CYS A 98 -18.83 -4.85 -6.13
CA CYS A 98 -17.43 -4.50 -5.91
C CYS A 98 -16.82 -5.37 -4.80
N ILE A 99 -15.59 -5.83 -5.03
CA ILE A 99 -14.81 -6.58 -4.02
C ILE A 99 -14.00 -5.58 -3.21
N ILE A 100 -14.37 -5.41 -1.94
CA ILE A 100 -13.75 -4.42 -1.04
C ILE A 100 -12.71 -5.09 -0.16
N ALA A 101 -11.52 -4.48 -0.09
CA ALA A 101 -10.48 -4.86 0.87
C ALA A 101 -10.53 -3.94 2.11
N ASN A 102 -9.64 -2.96 2.19
CA ASN A 102 -9.46 -2.15 3.40
C ASN A 102 -10.32 -0.87 3.46
N LYS A 103 -10.79 -0.37 2.31
CA LYS A 103 -11.61 0.84 2.19
C LYS A 103 -12.69 0.66 1.13
N ASP A 104 -13.90 1.07 1.46
CA ASP A 104 -15.07 1.11 0.57
C ASP A 104 -15.14 2.39 -0.27
N VAL A 105 -14.25 3.36 -0.05
CA VAL A 105 -14.10 4.56 -0.89
C VAL A 105 -12.92 4.40 -1.83
N TRP A 106 -13.20 4.31 -3.13
CA TRP A 106 -12.20 4.21 -4.19
C TRP A 106 -11.93 5.57 -4.82
N LEU A 107 -10.65 5.86 -5.08
CA LEU A 107 -10.21 7.13 -5.66
C LEU A 107 -9.85 6.93 -7.13
N PHE A 108 -10.31 7.86 -7.96
CA PHE A 108 -10.05 7.88 -9.40
C PHE A 108 -9.48 9.23 -9.81
N GLU A 109 -8.84 9.27 -10.96
CA GLU A 109 -8.28 10.48 -11.56
C GLU A 109 -8.73 10.56 -13.02
N LYS A 110 -8.93 11.79 -13.52
CA LYS A 110 -9.15 12.07 -14.93
C LYS A 110 -8.25 13.23 -15.35
N ASP A 111 -7.43 13.02 -16.38
CA ASP A 111 -6.53 14.03 -16.95
C ASP A 111 -5.61 14.70 -15.90
N GLY A 112 -5.00 13.93 -14.98
CA GLY A 112 -4.14 14.49 -13.93
C GLY A 112 -4.89 15.01 -12.71
N LYS A 113 -6.23 15.03 -12.72
CA LYS A 113 -7.06 15.65 -11.68
C LYS A 113 -7.83 14.60 -10.89
N PRO A 114 -7.74 14.60 -9.55
CA PRO A 114 -8.49 13.68 -8.72
C PRO A 114 -10.00 13.94 -8.88
N LEU A 115 -10.77 12.86 -8.95
CA LEU A 115 -12.23 12.89 -8.85
C LEU A 115 -12.65 12.69 -7.39
N ASP A 116 -13.92 12.98 -7.10
CA ASP A 116 -14.50 12.63 -5.80
C ASP A 116 -14.42 11.13 -5.55
N GLY A 117 -14.22 10.76 -4.28
CA GLY A 117 -14.16 9.36 -3.88
C GLY A 117 -15.49 8.66 -4.11
N VAL A 118 -15.46 7.51 -4.78
CA VAL A 118 -16.63 6.69 -5.04
C VAL A 118 -16.77 5.68 -3.92
N LYS A 119 -17.86 5.76 -3.16
CA LYS A 119 -18.26 4.69 -2.24
C LYS A 119 -18.83 3.54 -3.04
N VAL A 120 -18.13 2.40 -3.08
CA VAL A 120 -18.51 1.18 -3.80
C VAL A 120 -19.13 0.13 -2.89
#